data_AF-A0A847ZDP8-F1
#
_entry.id   AF-A0A847ZDP8-F1
#
_cell.length_a   1.000
_cell.length_b   1.000
_cell.length_c   1.000
_cell.angle_alpha   90.00
_cell.angle_beta   90.00
_cell.angle_gamma   90.00
#
_symmetry.space_group_name_H-M   'P 1'
#
loop_
_entity.id
_entity.type
_entity.pdbx_description
1 polymer ?
#
loop_
_entity_poly.entity_id
_entity_poly.type
_entity_poly.pdbx_seq_one_letter_code
_entity_poly.pdbx_strand_id
1 'polypeptide(L)' 'MPDDYRSLLAELKERIVSERLRITFAANAAMIMLYWDIGRTILRRQKHEGWGAKVIDRLSADLHDAFPDMQGLSPRNL' A
#
# COMPACT_ATOMS: atom_id res chain seq x y z
N MET A 1 10.95 -34.20 -26.01
CA MET A 1 10.23 -33.58 -24.88
C MET A 1 8.89 -34.29 -24.76
N PRO A 2 8.35 -34.49 -23.55
CA PRO A 2 7.02 -35.06 -23.36
C PRO A 2 5.98 -34.29 -24.17
N ASP A 3 5.01 -35.00 -24.76
CA ASP A 3 4.00 -34.41 -25.64
C ASP A 3 3.07 -33.42 -24.90
N ASP A 4 2.94 -33.56 -23.58
CA ASP A 4 2.11 -32.75 -22.68
C ASP A 4 2.80 -31.50 -22.12
N TYR A 5 4.14 -31.41 -22.23
CA TYR A 5 4.92 -30.34 -21.60
C TYR A 5 4.49 -28.94 -22.05
N ARG A 6 4.15 -28.76 -23.34
CA ARG A 6 3.72 -27.45 -23.87
C ARG A 6 2.38 -27.02 -23.28
N SER A 7 1.46 -27.96 -23.12
CA SER A 7 0.14 -27.71 -22.53
C SER A 7 0.27 -27.38 -21.04
N LEU A 8 1.06 -28.15 -20.30
CA LEU A 8 1.38 -27.87 -18.89
C LEU A 8 2.00 -26.48 -18.72
N LEU A 9 2.98 -26.13 -19.57
CA LEU A 9 3.63 -24.83 -19.50
C LEU A 9 2.66 -23.67 -19.79
N ALA A 10 1.73 -23.84 -20.72
CA ALA A 10 0.71 -22.84 -21.02
C ALA A 10 -0.24 -22.65 -19.83
N GLU A 11 -0.75 -23.74 -19.26
CA GLU A 11 -1.64 -23.72 -18.09
C GLU A 11 -0.96 -23.03 -16.89
N LEU A 12 0.29 -23.38 -16.60
CA LEU A 12 1.04 -22.77 -15.50
C LEU A 12 1.25 -21.27 -15.72
N LYS A 13 1.55 -20.84 -16.96
CA LYS A 13 1.70 -19.41 -17.28
C LYS A 13 0.39 -18.64 -17.06
N GLU A 14 -0.73 -19.17 -17.54
CA GLU A 14 -2.04 -18.54 -17.36
C GLU A 14 -2.40 -18.41 -15.88
N ARG A 15 -2.20 -19.49 -15.11
CA ARG A 15 -2.43 -19.47 -13.67
C ARG A 15 -1.54 -18.46 -12.96
N ILE A 16 -0.26 -18.39 -13.28
CA ILE A 16 0.68 -17.42 -12.70
C ILE A 16 0.23 -15.99 -13.00
N VAL A 17 -0.18 -15.69 -14.23
CA VAL A 17 -0.66 -14.35 -14.62
C VAL A 17 -1.92 -13.97 -13.85
N SER A 18 -2.88 -14.89 -13.76
CA SER A 18 -4.14 -14.68 -13.03
C SER A 18 -3.90 -14.40 -11.55
N GLU A 19 -3.08 -15.22 -10.89
CA GLU A 19 -2.79 -15.04 -9.46
C GLU A 19 -1.96 -13.79 -9.18
N ARG A 20 -1.01 -13.43 -10.04
CA ARG A 20 -0.27 -12.16 -9.92
C ARG A 20 -1.21 -10.96 -10.00
N LEU A 21 -2.19 -10.98 -10.90
CA LEU A 21 -3.16 -9.90 -11.02
C LEU A 21 -4.02 -9.77 -9.75
N ARG A 22 -4.48 -10.91 -9.20
CA ARG A 22 -5.24 -10.94 -7.93
C ARG A 22 -4.42 -10.39 -6.77
N ILE A 23 -3.16 -10.80 -6.65
CA ILE A 23 -2.25 -10.31 -5.62
C ILE A 23 -2.06 -8.80 -5.73
N THR A 24 -1.83 -8.28 -6.94
CA THR A 24 -1.69 -6.83 -7.15
C THR A 24 -2.95 -6.07 -6.75
N PHE A 25 -4.14 -6.56 -7.10
CA PHE A 25 -5.39 -5.90 -6.67
C PHE A 25 -5.59 -5.95 -5.16
N ALA A 26 -5.35 -7.09 -4.52
CA ALA A 26 -5.46 -7.23 -3.08
C ALA A 26 -4.48 -6.30 -2.35
N ALA A 27 -3.22 -6.24 -2.82
CA ALA A 27 -2.20 -5.36 -2.27
C ALA A 27 -2.59 -3.87 -2.43
N ASN A 28 -3.07 -3.47 -3.61
CA ASN A 28 -3.51 -2.09 -3.85
C ASN A 28 -4.71 -1.71 -2.98
N ALA A 29 -5.69 -2.60 -2.82
CA ALA A 29 -6.83 -2.38 -1.95
C ALA A 29 -6.41 -2.22 -0.48
N ALA A 30 -5.51 -3.08 0.00
CA ALA A 30 -4.94 -2.97 1.34
C ALA A 30 -4.17 -1.66 1.53
N MET A 31 -3.40 -1.24 0.53
CA MET A 31 -2.65 0.01 0.56
C MET A 31 -3.57 1.24 0.65
N ILE A 32 -4.66 1.28 -0.13
CA ILE A 32 -5.66 2.36 -0.06
C ILE A 32 -6.32 2.40 1.32
N MET A 33 -6.70 1.24 1.87
CA MET A 33 -7.30 1.16 3.20
C MET A 33 -6.33 1.64 4.30
N LEU A 34 -5.04 1.34 4.17
CA LEU A 34 -4.01 1.81 5.09
C LEU A 34 -3.91 3.34 5.08
N TYR A 35 -3.81 3.99 3.90
CA TYR A 35 -3.75 5.44 3.83
C TYR A 35 -5.00 6.11 4.41
N TRP A 36 -6.17 5.54 4.15
CA TRP A 36 -7.41 6.03 4.74
C TRP A 36 -7.41 5.95 6.26
N ASP A 37 -6.93 4.85 6.84
CA ASP A 37 -6.89 4.67 8.30
C ASP A 37 -5.86 5.61 8.96
N ILE A 38 -4.72 5.86 8.32
CA ILE A 38 -3.72 6.85 8.75
C ILE A 38 -4.37 8.23 8.82
N GLY A 39 -4.97 8.71 7.73
CA GLY A 39 -5.61 10.03 7.68
C GLY A 39 -6.75 10.15 8.70
N ARG A 40 -7.57 9.11 8.84
CA ARG A 40 -8.63 9.06 9.88
C ARG A 40 -8.05 9.18 11.29
N THR A 41 -6.95 8.48 11.56
CA THR A 41 -6.27 8.53 12.85
C THR A 41 -5.71 9.92 13.14
N ILE A 42 -5.10 10.56 12.14
CA ILE A 42 -4.58 11.93 12.24
C ILE A 42 -5.72 12.91 12.52
N LEU A 43 -6.81 12.89 11.74
CA LEU A 43 -7.98 13.76 11.94
C LEU A 43 -8.57 13.63 13.34
N ARG A 44 -8.63 12.39 13.87
CA ARG A 44 -9.07 12.15 15.25
C ARG A 44 -8.13 12.81 16.26
N ARG A 45 -6.81 12.68 16.11
CA ARG A 45 -5.82 13.32 16.99
C ARG A 45 -5.85 14.83 16.88
N GLN A 46 -6.00 15.40 15.68
CA GLN A 46 -6.19 16.83 15.48
C GLN A 46 -7.41 17.36 16.25
N LYS A 47 -8.55 16.64 16.19
CA LYS A 47 -9.78 17.03 16.87
C LYS A 47 -9.71 16.94 18.41
N HIS A 48 -9.07 15.89 18.93
CA HIS A 48 -9.07 15.61 20.38
C HIS A 48 -7.87 16.20 21.14
N GLU A 49 -6.72 16.32 20.48
CA GLU A 49 -5.46 16.73 21.09
C GLU A 49 -4.92 18.04 20.51
N GLY A 50 -5.59 18.62 19.51
CA GLY A 50 -5.21 19.90 18.92
C GLY A 50 -3.92 19.84 18.09
N TRP A 51 -3.59 18.69 17.49
CA TRP A 51 -2.41 18.55 16.65
C TRP A 51 -2.43 19.57 15.50
N GLY A 52 -1.46 20.50 15.52
CA GLY A 52 -1.26 21.50 14.46
C GLY A 52 -0.23 21.07 13.44
N ALA A 53 0.02 21.93 12.45
CA ALA A 53 0.92 21.66 11.32
C ALA A 53 2.29 21.10 11.72
N LYS A 54 2.94 21.65 12.76
CA LYS A 54 4.26 21.20 13.23
C LYS A 54 4.30 19.72 13.64
N VAL A 55 3.22 19.20 14.22
CA VAL A 55 3.15 17.79 14.62
C VAL A 55 2.98 16.90 13.40
N ILE A 56 2.19 17.35 12.41
CA ILE A 56 1.99 16.64 11.15
C ILE A 56 3.27 16.62 10.31
N ASP A 57 4.01 17.73 10.25
CA ASP A 57 5.30 17.82 9.56
C ASP A 57 6.31 16.83 10.13
N ARG A 58 6.39 16.75 11.47
CA ARG A 58 7.27 15.78 12.14
C ARG A 58 6.82 14.34 11.90
N LEU A 59 5.53 14.05 12.04
CA LEU A 59 4.98 12.72 11.79
C LEU A 59 5.27 12.26 10.35
N SER A 60 5.12 13.15 9.38
CA SER A 60 5.45 12.87 7.99
C SER A 60 6.92 12.51 7.80
N ALA A 61 7.84 13.27 8.40
CA ALA A 61 9.27 12.96 8.35
C ALA A 61 9.58 11.61 8.99
N ASP A 62 9.07 11.37 10.20
CA ASP A 62 9.28 10.11 10.95
C ASP A 62 8.74 8.90 10.17
N LEU A 63 7.59 9.03 9.51
CA LEU A 63 7.01 7.96 8.68
C LEU A 63 7.78 7.73 7.38
N HIS A 64 8.28 8.79 6.74
CA HIS A 64 9.09 8.64 5.52
C HIS A 64 10.44 7.97 5.82
N ASP A 65 11.08 8.32 6.94
CA ASP A 65 12.32 7.70 7.38
C ASP A 65 12.14 6.21 7.72
N ALA A 66 11.01 5.86 8.33
CA ALA A 66 10.68 4.47 8.66
C ALA A 66 10.31 3.63 7.43
N PHE A 67 9.73 4.25 6.40
CA PHE A 67 9.19 3.59 5.22
C PHE A 67 9.62 4.30 3.92
N PRO A 68 10.93 4.26 3.56
CA PRO A 68 11.47 5.07 2.46
C PRO A 68 10.87 4.72 1.08
N ASP A 69 10.40 3.49 0.89
CA ASP A 69 9.77 3.05 -0.36
C ASP A 69 8.29 3.45 -0.45
N MET A 70 7.65 3.85 0.66
CA MET A 70 6.24 4.26 0.67
C MET A 70 6.08 5.69 0.15
N GLN A 71 5.26 5.83 -0.88
CA GLN A 71 4.89 7.12 -1.47
C GLN A 71 3.63 7.67 -0.83
N GLY A 72 3.48 8.99 -0.72
CA GLY A 72 2.24 9.59 -0.23
C GLY A 72 2.19 9.83 1.29
N LEU A 73 3.31 9.70 2.00
CA LEU A 73 3.43 10.05 3.42
C LEU A 73 3.87 11.51 3.65
N SER A 74 3.68 12.41 2.69
CA SER A 74 4.02 13.84 2.81
C SER A 74 3.01 14.59 3.71
N PRO A 75 3.34 15.75 4.30
CA PRO A 75 2.42 16.45 5.20
C PRO A 75 1.11 16.87 4.54
N ARG A 76 1.10 17.01 3.20
CA ARG A 76 -0.11 17.33 2.40
C ARG A 76 -0.95 16.11 2.06
N ASN A 77 -0.37 14.91 2.14
CA ASN A 77 -1.01 13.65 1.76
C ASN A 77 -1.40 12.80 2.99
N LEU A 78 -0.96 13.19 4.19
CA LEU A 78 -1.44 12.70 5.49
C LEU A 78 -2.70 13.44 5.94
#